data_AF-A0A0B7MNT4-F1
#
_entry.id   AF-A0A0B7MNT4-F1
#
_cell.length_a   1.000
_cell.length_b   1.000
_cell.length_c   1.000
_cell.angle_alpha   90.00
_cell.angle_beta   90.00
_cell.angle_gamma   90.00
#
_symmetry.space_group_name_H-M   'P 1'
#
loop_
_entity.id
_entity.type
_entity.pdbx_description
1 polymer ?
#
loop_
_entity_poly.entity_id
_entity_poly.type
_entity_poly.pdbx_seq_one_letter_code
_entity_poly.pdbx_strand_id
1 'polypeptide(L)'
;MPKKRSLTLVISLLVLLTFSCGLLYGCKSDKAKETSKTEGKKTADVIKLAGGDYGYLTPYAHYPRGPGIFKMRLIFDSLLERDEKGYINWLAEKYEIKENGKQYLFTIRDGVKWHDGEPLTAEDVKFSFEYAIKHPMVSSTISEKDIEKVEEVGDRQVMVTVKKPSAVMLSNLGTSRIIPKHIWEKVDNPKEFLDKEAVIGCGPYVLTDYSKEHGTYRLEAFKDYWGPSRGSK
;
A
#
# COMPACT_ATOMS: atom_id res chain seq x y z
N MET A 1 11.53 -87.99 -30.67
CA MET A 1 12.45 -87.87 -31.84
C MET A 1 12.54 -86.40 -32.23
N PRO A 2 13.71 -85.89 -32.65
CA PRO A 2 14.18 -84.52 -32.35
C PRO A 2 13.57 -83.45 -33.27
N LYS A 3 13.59 -82.16 -32.85
CA LYS A 3 14.08 -81.00 -33.65
C LYS A 3 13.94 -79.63 -32.95
N LYS A 4 15.10 -79.09 -32.52
CA LYS A 4 15.72 -77.78 -32.83
C LYS A 4 14.93 -76.45 -32.96
N ARG A 5 15.61 -75.40 -32.40
CA ARG A 5 15.72 -73.95 -32.76
C ARG A 5 14.64 -73.02 -32.15
N SER A 6 14.87 -71.76 -31.75
CA SER A 6 15.94 -70.75 -31.94
C SER A 6 15.65 -69.55 -30.99
N LEU A 7 16.64 -69.00 -30.26
CA LEU A 7 17.25 -67.64 -30.37
C LEU A 7 16.46 -66.40 -29.85
N THR A 8 17.16 -65.63 -28.99
CA THR A 8 17.09 -64.16 -28.67
C THR A 8 16.02 -63.59 -27.71
N LEU A 9 16.47 -63.00 -26.58
CA LEU A 9 16.31 -61.59 -26.14
C LEU A 9 16.82 -61.43 -24.67
N VAL A 10 18.05 -60.93 -24.43
CA VAL A 10 18.39 -59.58 -23.89
C VAL A 10 17.59 -59.21 -22.63
N ILE A 11 18.02 -59.57 -21.41
CA ILE A 11 19.02 -58.91 -20.52
C ILE A 11 18.74 -57.42 -20.24
N SER A 12 18.19 -57.12 -19.06
CA SER A 12 18.72 -56.11 -18.13
C SER A 12 17.78 -55.94 -16.93
N LEU A 13 18.09 -56.61 -15.81
CA LEU A 13 17.61 -56.14 -14.51
C LEU A 13 18.52 -56.66 -13.37
N LEU A 14 19.12 -55.70 -12.68
CA LEU A 14 19.64 -55.73 -11.31
C LEU A 14 20.58 -56.88 -10.91
N VAL A 15 21.88 -56.60 -10.92
CA VAL A 15 22.89 -57.34 -10.14
C VAL A 15 22.99 -56.75 -8.73
N LEU A 16 22.70 -57.61 -7.76
CA LEU A 16 22.88 -57.47 -6.32
C LEU A 16 24.36 -57.62 -5.92
N LEU A 17 24.75 -56.84 -4.88
CA LEU A 17 25.67 -57.17 -3.78
C LEU A 17 26.96 -57.97 -4.07
N THR A 18 28.14 -57.38 -3.80
CA THR A 18 29.00 -57.67 -2.62
C THR A 18 30.47 -57.22 -2.78
N PHE A 19 31.02 -56.78 -1.63
CA PHE A 19 32.37 -57.04 -1.11
C PHE A 19 33.62 -56.19 -1.45
N SER A 20 34.27 -55.80 -0.34
CA SER A 20 35.69 -55.48 -0.10
C SER A 20 36.22 -54.09 -0.51
N CYS A 21 37.20 -53.47 0.15
CA CYS A 21 37.76 -53.42 1.52
C CYS A 21 39.00 -52.52 1.36
N GLY A 22 39.12 -51.46 2.17
CA GLY A 22 40.40 -50.83 2.54
C GLY A 22 41.15 -49.98 1.51
N LEU A 23 41.37 -48.70 1.82
CA LEU A 23 42.60 -48.21 2.49
C LEU A 23 42.57 -46.67 2.65
N LEU A 24 42.56 -46.24 3.93
CA LEU A 24 43.34 -45.14 4.59
C LEU A 24 43.34 -43.72 3.95
N TYR A 25 43.19 -42.59 4.64
CA TYR A 25 43.69 -42.10 5.94
C TYR A 25 42.79 -40.92 6.38
N GLY A 26 42.32 -40.85 7.63
CA GLY A 26 42.85 -39.83 8.55
C GLY A 26 41.77 -39.22 9.46
N CYS A 27 41.81 -39.56 10.75
CA CYS A 27 41.07 -38.89 11.83
C CYS A 27 41.67 -37.51 12.14
N LYS A 28 40.82 -36.50 12.35
CA LYS A 28 40.94 -35.60 13.51
C LYS A 28 39.64 -34.83 13.77
N SER A 29 39.12 -34.98 14.98
CA SER A 29 38.06 -34.14 15.54
C SER A 29 38.59 -32.72 15.79
N ASP A 30 37.81 -31.69 15.49
CA ASP A 30 37.77 -30.47 16.32
C ASP A 30 36.52 -29.63 16.08
N LYS A 31 36.16 -28.94 17.16
CA LYS A 31 34.92 -28.23 17.48
C LYS A 31 34.45 -27.17 16.48
N ALA A 32 33.12 -27.02 16.47
CA ALA A 32 32.32 -25.80 16.27
C ALA A 32 32.93 -24.63 15.50
N LYS A 33 32.30 -24.30 14.36
CA LYS A 33 32.19 -22.93 13.90
C LYS A 33 30.72 -22.65 13.59
N GLU A 34 30.00 -22.15 14.59
CA GLU A 34 28.80 -21.35 14.36
C GLU A 34 29.20 -20.21 13.41
N THR A 35 28.84 -20.39 12.15
CA THR A 35 28.95 -19.30 11.18
C THR A 35 27.69 -18.48 11.38
N SER A 36 27.81 -17.45 12.21
CA SER A 36 26.88 -16.33 12.26
C SER A 36 26.57 -15.89 10.83
N LYS A 37 25.41 -16.30 10.32
CA LYS A 37 24.81 -15.65 9.17
C LYS A 37 24.34 -14.30 9.66
N THR A 38 25.14 -13.28 9.42
CA THR A 38 24.63 -11.92 9.36
C THR A 38 23.59 -11.90 8.24
N GLU A 39 22.31 -12.00 8.62
CA GLU A 39 21.19 -11.70 7.73
C GLU A 39 21.29 -10.23 7.34
N GLY A 40 22.06 -9.95 6.29
CA GLY A 40 21.98 -8.69 5.57
C GLY A 40 20.53 -8.53 5.13
N LYS A 41 19.87 -7.49 5.65
CA LYS A 41 18.50 -7.11 5.34
C LYS A 41 18.36 -7.07 3.82
N LYS A 42 17.68 -8.06 3.22
CA LYS A 42 17.39 -8.06 1.78
C LYS A 42 16.44 -6.90 1.50
N THR A 43 16.97 -5.79 1.04
CA THR A 43 16.17 -4.71 0.45
C THR A 43 15.86 -5.11 -0.98
N ALA A 44 14.58 -5.37 -1.29
CA ALA A 44 14.17 -5.52 -2.68
C ALA A 44 14.08 -4.13 -3.31
N ASP A 45 14.86 -3.89 -4.36
CA ASP A 45 14.84 -2.60 -5.10
C ASP A 45 13.55 -2.44 -5.92
N VAL A 46 12.92 -3.55 -6.32
CA VAL A 46 11.66 -3.58 -7.06
C VAL A 46 10.76 -4.69 -6.51
N ILE A 47 9.57 -4.32 -6.03
CA ILE A 47 8.53 -5.27 -5.66
C ILE A 47 7.56 -5.38 -6.84
N LYS A 48 7.49 -6.56 -7.46
CA LYS A 48 6.45 -6.87 -8.46
C LYS A 48 5.21 -7.37 -7.75
N LEU A 49 4.19 -6.52 -7.64
CA LEU A 49 2.87 -6.94 -7.19
C LEU A 49 2.14 -7.61 -8.34
N ALA A 50 1.88 -8.91 -8.22
CA ALA A 50 1.10 -9.66 -9.20
C ALA A 50 -0.34 -9.12 -9.32
N GLY A 51 -0.99 -9.41 -10.44
CA GLY A 51 -2.35 -8.95 -10.75
C GLY A 51 -2.33 -7.85 -11.81
N GLY A 52 -3.24 -7.96 -12.79
CA GLY A 52 -3.29 -7.11 -13.97
C GLY A 52 -3.73 -5.67 -13.71
N ASP A 53 -4.42 -5.09 -14.69
CA ASP A 53 -4.91 -3.72 -14.61
C ASP A 53 -6.06 -3.61 -13.59
N TYR A 54 -5.92 -2.65 -12.68
CA TYR A 54 -6.92 -2.26 -11.68
C TYR A 54 -7.18 -0.76 -11.74
N GLY A 55 -7.18 -0.20 -12.94
CA GLY A 55 -7.41 1.22 -13.17
C GLY A 55 -6.24 2.09 -12.73
N TYR A 56 -6.40 3.40 -12.92
CA TYR A 56 -5.38 4.36 -12.55
C TYR A 56 -5.43 4.63 -11.05
N LEU A 57 -4.28 4.64 -10.37
CA LEU A 57 -4.19 4.52 -8.91
C LEU A 57 -4.53 5.83 -8.16
N THR A 58 -5.52 6.57 -8.63
CA THR A 58 -6.08 7.74 -7.97
C THR A 58 -7.27 7.34 -7.08
N PRO A 59 -7.68 8.16 -6.10
CA PRO A 59 -8.91 7.94 -5.34
C PRO A 59 -10.20 7.90 -6.19
N TYR A 60 -10.12 8.30 -7.46
CA TYR A 60 -11.26 8.51 -8.37
C TYR A 60 -11.33 7.54 -9.54
N ALA A 61 -10.22 6.93 -9.95
CA ALA A 61 -10.11 6.13 -11.17
C ALA A 61 -9.63 4.70 -10.94
N HIS A 62 -9.31 4.30 -9.70
CA HIS A 62 -8.94 2.92 -9.42
C HIS A 62 -10.15 1.98 -9.61
N TYR A 63 -9.89 0.74 -9.97
CA TYR A 63 -10.94 -0.28 -10.07
C TYR A 63 -11.49 -0.56 -8.66
N PRO A 64 -12.82 -0.54 -8.45
CA PRO A 64 -13.44 -0.61 -7.13
C PRO A 64 -13.27 -1.97 -6.43
N ARG A 65 -12.95 -3.03 -7.17
CA ARG A 65 -12.82 -4.39 -6.65
C ARG A 65 -11.38 -4.89 -6.76
N GLY A 66 -10.99 -5.74 -5.82
CA GLY A 66 -9.64 -6.31 -5.81
C GLY A 66 -8.57 -5.30 -5.37
N PRO A 67 -7.30 -5.50 -5.78
CA PRO A 67 -6.16 -4.79 -5.21
C PRO A 67 -6.02 -3.32 -5.62
N GLY A 68 -6.89 -2.78 -6.48
CA GLY A 68 -6.83 -1.36 -6.89
C GLY A 68 -6.80 -0.40 -5.71
N ILE A 69 -7.67 -0.62 -4.71
CA ILE A 69 -7.69 0.18 -3.48
C ILE A 69 -6.38 0.07 -2.69
N PHE A 70 -5.82 -1.13 -2.56
CA PHE A 70 -4.57 -1.34 -1.82
C PHE A 70 -3.37 -0.73 -2.54
N LYS A 71 -3.37 -0.76 -3.87
CA LYS A 71 -2.35 -0.11 -4.70
C LYS A 71 -2.45 1.43 -4.59
N MET A 72 -3.66 1.99 -4.63
CA MET A 72 -3.89 3.44 -4.44
C MET A 72 -3.43 3.93 -3.06
N ARG A 73 -3.64 3.13 -2.00
CA ARG A 73 -3.18 3.44 -0.63
C ARG A 73 -1.66 3.52 -0.48
N LEU A 74 -0.89 3.01 -1.44
CA LEU A 74 0.57 3.20 -1.45
C LEU A 74 0.97 4.62 -1.86
N ILE A 75 0.07 5.35 -2.52
CA ILE A 75 0.29 6.68 -3.08
C ILE A 75 -0.41 7.75 -2.24
N PHE A 76 -1.63 7.49 -1.78
CA PHE A 76 -2.46 8.45 -1.04
C PHE A 76 -2.75 7.99 0.39
N ASP A 77 -2.34 8.79 1.36
CA ASP A 77 -2.66 8.58 2.77
C ASP A 77 -4.03 9.16 3.15
N SER A 78 -4.54 8.70 4.30
CA SER A 78 -5.74 9.24 4.96
C SER A 78 -5.40 9.82 6.34
N LEU A 79 -6.35 10.49 6.96
CA LEU A 79 -6.17 11.10 8.29
C LEU A 79 -5.84 10.06 9.36
N LEU A 80 -6.55 8.94 9.31
CA LEU A 80 -6.39 7.80 10.20
C LEU A 80 -6.13 6.54 9.37
N GLU A 81 -5.40 5.61 9.94
CA GLU A 81 -5.26 4.25 9.42
C GLU A 81 -5.81 3.25 10.44
N ARG A 82 -5.84 1.95 10.09
CA ARG A 82 -6.40 0.91 10.96
C ARG A 82 -5.39 -0.18 11.26
N ASP A 83 -5.26 -0.53 12.54
CA ASP A 83 -4.50 -1.68 13.01
C ASP A 83 -5.44 -2.77 13.59
N GLU A 84 -4.87 -3.75 14.28
CA GLU A 84 -5.61 -4.84 14.92
C GLU A 84 -6.54 -4.35 16.05
N LYS A 85 -6.28 -3.18 16.64
CA LYS A 85 -6.99 -2.61 17.79
C LYS A 85 -8.00 -1.54 17.41
N GLY A 86 -7.88 -0.93 16.23
CA GLY A 86 -8.82 0.08 15.76
C GLY A 86 -8.15 1.15 14.91
N TYR A 87 -8.69 2.37 14.97
CA TYR A 87 -8.10 3.50 14.26
C TYR A 87 -6.87 4.01 15.00
N ILE A 88 -5.82 4.26 14.23
CA ILE A 88 -4.58 4.88 14.67
C ILE A 88 -4.36 6.20 13.94
N ASN A 89 -3.68 7.12 14.62
CA ASN A 89 -3.32 8.42 14.07
C ASN A 89 -2.35 8.23 12.89
N TRP A 90 -2.59 8.95 11.79
CA TRP A 90 -1.76 8.89 10.59
C TRP A 90 -1.37 10.30 10.14
N LEU A 91 -1.99 10.83 9.07
CA LEU A 91 -1.82 12.25 8.69
C LEU A 91 -2.40 13.19 9.75
N ALA A 92 -3.46 12.79 10.44
CA ALA A 92 -3.89 13.47 11.66
C ALA A 92 -3.08 12.91 12.83
N GLU A 93 -2.24 13.74 13.47
CA GLU A 93 -1.47 13.34 14.65
C GLU A 93 -2.33 13.22 15.91
N LYS A 94 -3.51 13.84 15.88
CA LYS A 94 -4.54 13.79 16.92
C LYS A 94 -5.92 14.01 16.30
N TYR A 95 -6.94 13.37 16.86
CA TYR A 95 -8.33 13.73 16.60
C TYR A 95 -9.14 13.81 17.89
N GLU A 96 -10.20 14.62 17.88
CA GLU A 96 -11.16 14.77 18.97
C GLU A 96 -12.59 14.71 18.43
N ILE A 97 -13.46 14.00 19.12
CA ILE A 97 -14.90 13.95 18.82
C ILE A 97 -15.61 14.83 19.85
N LYS A 98 -16.28 15.87 19.38
CA LYS A 98 -16.96 16.89 20.20
C LYS A 98 -18.48 16.82 19.98
N GLU A 99 -19.22 17.52 20.85
CA GLU A 99 -20.67 17.69 20.75
C GLU A 99 -21.42 16.36 20.51
N ASN A 100 -21.09 15.32 21.27
CA ASN A 100 -21.72 13.99 21.16
C ASN A 100 -21.67 13.38 19.75
N GLY A 101 -20.56 13.60 19.02
CA GLY A 101 -20.37 13.04 17.68
C GLY A 101 -20.86 13.94 16.54
N LYS A 102 -21.14 15.22 16.81
CA LYS A 102 -21.45 16.21 15.78
C LYS A 102 -20.23 16.89 15.17
N GLN A 103 -19.11 16.92 15.88
CA GLN A 103 -17.92 17.66 15.47
C GLN A 103 -16.68 16.76 15.59
N TYR A 104 -15.85 16.76 14.55
CA TYR A 104 -14.60 16.01 14.49
C TYR A 104 -13.46 16.97 14.21
N LEU A 105 -12.61 17.18 15.21
CA LEU A 105 -11.43 18.02 15.08
C LEU A 105 -10.21 17.15 14.77
N PHE A 106 -9.57 17.37 13.64
CA PHE A 106 -8.32 16.72 13.25
C PHE A 106 -7.17 17.72 13.35
N THR A 107 -6.11 17.35 14.05
CA THR A 107 -4.84 18.10 14.05
C THR A 107 -3.90 17.43 13.05
N ILE A 108 -3.54 18.14 12.00
CA ILE A 108 -2.74 17.64 10.88
C ILE A 108 -1.27 17.67 11.26
N ARG A 109 -0.57 16.57 10.97
CA ARG A 109 0.86 16.41 11.19
C ARG A 109 1.64 17.49 10.46
N ASP A 110 2.65 18.04 11.12
CA ASP A 110 3.58 19.00 10.53
C ASP A 110 4.69 18.32 9.70
N GLY A 111 5.25 19.03 8.73
CA GLY A 111 6.37 18.57 7.91
C GLY A 111 6.03 17.48 6.88
N VAL A 112 4.74 17.24 6.61
CA VAL A 112 4.31 16.32 5.55
C VAL A 112 4.49 17.01 4.19
N LYS A 113 5.02 16.26 3.21
CA LYS A 113 5.16 16.73 1.82
C LYS A 113 4.36 15.87 0.86
N TRP A 114 3.86 16.51 -0.18
CA TRP A 114 3.41 15.86 -1.40
C TRP A 114 4.61 15.31 -2.19
N HIS A 115 4.36 14.39 -3.12
CA HIS A 115 5.40 13.78 -3.96
C HIS A 115 6.13 14.78 -4.86
N ASP A 116 5.52 15.93 -5.16
CA ASP A 116 6.12 17.05 -5.89
C ASP A 116 6.95 18.00 -5.00
N GLY A 117 6.95 17.77 -3.68
CA GLY A 117 7.73 18.53 -2.70
C GLY A 117 6.97 19.67 -2.03
N GLU A 118 5.76 20.01 -2.48
CA GLU A 118 4.90 21.00 -1.82
C GLU A 118 4.50 20.52 -0.42
N PRO A 119 4.35 21.43 0.57
CA PRO A 119 3.89 21.05 1.90
C PRO A 119 2.41 20.68 1.88
N LEU A 120 2.04 19.64 2.65
CA LEU A 120 0.64 19.32 2.92
C LEU A 120 0.13 20.18 4.07
N THR A 121 -1.03 20.81 3.87
CA THR A 121 -1.61 21.78 4.80
C THR A 121 -3.01 21.39 5.28
N ALA A 122 -3.55 22.11 6.27
CA ALA A 122 -4.94 21.98 6.68
C ALA A 122 -5.92 22.35 5.53
N GLU A 123 -5.51 23.27 4.65
CA GLU A 123 -6.27 23.68 3.49
C GLU A 123 -6.48 22.52 2.50
N ASP A 124 -5.45 21.70 2.26
CA ASP A 124 -5.56 20.50 1.43
C ASP A 124 -6.57 19.50 1.99
N VAL A 125 -6.57 19.32 3.32
CA VAL A 125 -7.50 18.40 3.99
C VAL A 125 -8.94 18.90 3.88
N LYS A 126 -9.17 20.20 4.14
CA LYS A 126 -10.48 20.82 3.96
C LYS A 126 -10.95 20.69 2.51
N PHE A 127 -10.08 21.06 1.56
CA PHE A 127 -10.34 20.93 0.13
C PHE A 127 -10.71 19.49 -0.24
N SER A 128 -9.98 18.50 0.26
CA SER A 128 -10.23 17.09 -0.02
C SER A 128 -11.63 16.65 0.40
N PHE A 129 -12.12 17.10 1.56
CA PHE A 129 -13.50 16.80 1.98
C PHE A 129 -14.53 17.51 1.11
N GLU A 130 -14.36 18.80 0.84
CA GLU A 130 -15.28 19.57 0.00
C GLU A 130 -15.34 19.02 -1.43
N TYR A 131 -14.18 18.64 -1.97
CA TYR A 131 -14.05 18.05 -3.29
C TYR A 131 -14.67 16.63 -3.32
N ALA A 132 -14.48 15.82 -2.28
CA ALA A 132 -15.10 14.49 -2.17
C ALA A 132 -16.63 14.54 -2.08
N ILE A 133 -17.20 15.59 -1.47
CA ILE A 133 -18.64 15.81 -1.41
C ILE A 133 -19.22 16.07 -2.81
N LYS A 134 -18.53 16.89 -3.62
CA LYS A 134 -18.93 17.23 -5.00
C LYS A 134 -18.67 16.09 -5.98
N HIS A 135 -17.55 15.40 -5.77
CA HIS A 135 -17.07 14.32 -6.60
C HIS A 135 -16.81 13.10 -5.70
N PRO A 136 -17.73 12.12 -5.67
CA PRO A 136 -17.54 10.93 -4.84
C PRO A 136 -16.30 10.12 -5.28
N MET A 137 -15.39 9.84 -4.34
CA MET A 137 -14.29 8.90 -4.55
C MET A 137 -14.82 7.46 -4.69
N VAL A 138 -14.02 6.59 -5.31
CA VAL A 138 -14.41 5.18 -5.56
C VAL A 138 -14.74 4.42 -4.26
N SER A 139 -14.03 4.74 -3.18
CA SER A 139 -14.14 4.04 -1.89
C SER A 139 -14.63 4.94 -0.73
N SER A 140 -15.05 6.17 -1.01
CA SER A 140 -15.64 7.06 -0.01
C SER A 140 -17.16 6.89 0.06
N THR A 141 -17.70 7.03 1.26
CA THR A 141 -19.14 7.01 1.55
C THR A 141 -19.65 8.37 2.04
N ILE A 142 -18.77 9.37 2.12
CA ILE A 142 -19.12 10.74 2.51
C ILE A 142 -19.90 11.42 1.38
N SER A 143 -20.94 12.16 1.75
CA SER A 143 -21.71 12.98 0.83
C SER A 143 -22.16 14.30 1.46
N GLU A 144 -22.80 15.16 0.67
CA GLU A 144 -23.46 16.38 1.13
C GLU A 144 -24.54 16.13 2.20
N LYS A 145 -25.04 14.89 2.34
CA LYS A 145 -26.05 14.53 3.34
C LYS A 145 -25.43 14.27 4.71
N ASP A 146 -24.12 14.05 4.76
CA ASP A 146 -23.39 13.67 5.96
C ASP A 146 -22.71 14.89 6.59
N ILE A 147 -22.04 15.70 5.77
CA ILE A 147 -21.26 16.85 6.23
C ILE A 147 -22.09 18.13 6.13
N GLU A 148 -22.09 18.89 7.22
CA GLU A 148 -22.69 20.22 7.30
C GLU A 148 -21.67 21.29 6.90
N LYS A 149 -20.45 21.19 7.42
CA LYS A 149 -19.39 22.18 7.19
C LYS A 149 -18.01 21.59 7.45
N VAL A 150 -17.00 22.11 6.74
CA VAL A 150 -15.58 21.83 6.98
C VAL A 150 -14.86 23.16 7.14
N GLU A 151 -14.08 23.30 8.21
CA GLU A 151 -13.44 24.57 8.57
C GLU A 151 -12.00 24.37 9.01
N GLU A 152 -11.16 25.34 8.68
CA GLU A 152 -9.87 25.51 9.32
C GLU A 152 -10.09 26.35 10.58
N VAL A 153 -9.82 25.76 11.75
CA VAL A 153 -10.05 26.39 13.07
C VAL A 153 -8.74 26.75 13.77
N GLY A 154 -7.63 26.64 13.04
CA GLY A 154 -6.26 26.97 13.44
C GLY A 154 -5.28 26.46 12.38
N ASP A 155 -4.00 26.83 12.48
CA ASP A 155 -3.00 26.64 11.40
C ASP A 155 -2.88 25.20 10.88
N ARG A 156 -3.10 24.20 11.75
CA ARG A 156 -3.04 22.76 11.42
C ARG A 156 -4.31 22.03 11.82
N GLN A 157 -5.42 22.73 12.00
CA GLN A 157 -6.62 22.15 12.59
C GLN A 157 -7.82 22.25 11.66
N VAL A 158 -8.38 21.09 11.32
CA VAL A 158 -9.58 20.98 10.50
C VAL A 158 -10.73 20.45 11.35
N MET A 159 -11.79 21.23 11.45
CA MET A 159 -13.06 20.84 12.06
C MET A 159 -14.03 20.38 10.98
N VAL A 160 -14.56 19.17 11.12
CA VAL A 160 -15.67 18.66 10.31
C VAL A 160 -16.92 18.59 11.18
N THR A 161 -17.93 19.37 10.82
CA THR A 161 -19.26 19.34 11.45
C THR A 161 -20.19 18.49 10.60
N VAL A 162 -20.84 17.51 11.22
CA VAL A 162 -21.74 16.57 10.54
C VAL A 162 -23.20 16.87 10.88
N LYS A 163 -24.08 16.66 9.90
CA LYS A 163 -25.52 16.96 10.04
C LYS A 163 -26.17 16.09 11.12
N LYS A 164 -25.75 14.82 11.22
CA LYS A 164 -26.23 13.84 12.19
C LYS A 164 -25.07 13.01 12.75
N PRO A 165 -25.00 12.81 14.08
CA PRO A 165 -24.06 11.86 14.66
C PRO A 165 -24.26 10.46 14.09
N SER A 166 -23.16 9.76 13.82
CA SER A 166 -23.19 8.37 13.32
C SER A 166 -21.98 7.60 13.80
N ALA A 167 -22.18 6.35 14.22
CA ALA A 167 -21.11 5.49 14.72
C ALA A 167 -20.03 5.21 13.66
N VAL A 168 -20.37 5.27 12.37
CA VAL A 168 -19.42 5.06 11.27
C VAL A 168 -18.70 6.33 10.83
N MET A 169 -19.08 7.49 11.36
CA MET A 169 -18.61 8.77 10.83
C MET A 169 -17.10 8.95 11.02
N LEU A 170 -16.53 8.54 12.16
CA LEU A 170 -15.09 8.57 12.36
C LEU A 170 -14.36 7.72 11.30
N SER A 171 -14.91 6.56 10.94
CA SER A 171 -14.36 5.72 9.87
C SER A 171 -14.39 6.45 8.54
N ASN A 172 -15.55 7.00 8.18
CA ASN A 172 -15.75 7.63 6.88
C ASN A 172 -14.81 8.83 6.72
N LEU A 173 -14.77 9.71 7.72
CA LEU A 173 -13.89 10.89 7.74
C LEU A 173 -12.42 10.50 7.81
N GLY A 174 -12.07 9.60 8.73
CA GLY A 174 -10.69 9.21 9.00
C GLY A 174 -10.03 8.47 7.85
N THR A 175 -10.78 7.69 7.06
CA THR A 175 -10.24 6.88 5.96
C THR A 175 -10.36 7.53 4.58
N SER A 176 -10.97 8.72 4.51
CA SER A 176 -11.01 9.53 3.29
C SER A 176 -9.60 9.90 2.84
N ARG A 177 -9.32 9.79 1.54
CA ARG A 177 -8.00 10.10 0.99
C ARG A 177 -7.83 11.61 0.89
N ILE A 178 -6.62 12.08 1.18
CA ILE A 178 -6.29 13.51 1.05
C ILE A 178 -5.61 13.71 -0.30
N ILE A 179 -6.00 14.77 -1.00
CA ILE A 179 -5.52 15.14 -2.34
C ILE A 179 -4.94 16.57 -2.33
N PRO A 180 -3.92 16.84 -3.16
CA PRO A 180 -3.28 18.17 -3.23
C PRO A 180 -4.21 19.21 -3.86
N LYS A 181 -4.58 20.26 -3.12
CA LYS A 181 -5.46 21.31 -3.62
C LYS A 181 -4.90 21.97 -4.89
N HIS A 182 -3.60 22.28 -4.90
CA HIS A 182 -2.92 22.99 -6.00
C HIS A 182 -2.93 22.24 -7.34
N ILE A 183 -3.27 20.95 -7.33
CA ILE A 183 -3.47 20.13 -8.53
C ILE A 183 -4.96 19.98 -8.82
N TRP A 184 -5.75 19.56 -7.83
CA TRP A 184 -7.12 19.08 -8.05
C TRP A 184 -8.18 20.19 -8.11
N GLU A 185 -7.88 21.41 -7.64
CA GLU A 185 -8.86 22.51 -7.64
C GLU A 185 -9.33 22.94 -9.03
N LYS A 186 -8.54 22.61 -10.05
CA LYS A 186 -8.76 22.90 -11.48
C LYS A 186 -9.28 21.69 -12.28
N VAL A 187 -9.64 20.61 -11.59
CA VAL A 187 -10.11 19.36 -12.19
C VAL A 187 -11.62 19.21 -11.97
N ASP A 188 -12.40 19.37 -13.03
CA ASP A 188 -13.87 19.22 -12.96
C ASP A 188 -14.33 17.76 -13.07
N ASN A 189 -13.60 16.93 -13.84
CA ASN A 189 -13.93 15.51 -14.05
C ASN A 189 -12.81 14.59 -13.52
N PRO A 190 -12.78 14.30 -12.21
CA PRO A 190 -11.68 13.55 -11.59
C PRO A 190 -11.58 12.09 -12.04
N LYS A 191 -12.64 11.52 -12.62
CA LYS A 191 -12.61 10.15 -13.15
C LYS A 191 -11.84 10.03 -14.47
N GLU A 192 -11.76 11.13 -15.21
CA GLU A 192 -11.06 11.23 -16.49
C GLU A 192 -9.68 11.89 -16.35
N PHE A 193 -9.36 12.45 -15.18
CA PHE A 193 -8.05 12.99 -14.88
C PHE A 193 -7.04 11.85 -14.62
N LEU A 194 -6.37 11.42 -15.70
CA LEU A 194 -5.46 10.28 -15.73
C LEU A 194 -4.00 10.67 -16.04
N ASP A 195 -3.66 11.94 -15.83
CA ASP A 195 -2.31 12.47 -16.06
C ASP A 195 -1.35 12.08 -14.92
N LYS A 196 -0.05 12.37 -15.08
CA LYS A 196 0.97 12.05 -14.07
C LYS A 196 0.75 12.80 -12.76
N GLU A 197 0.19 14.00 -12.87
CA GLU A 197 -0.15 14.88 -11.75
C GLU A 197 -1.29 14.30 -10.90
N ALA A 198 -2.17 13.46 -11.48
CA ALA A 198 -3.29 12.86 -10.77
C ALA A 198 -2.87 11.78 -9.74
N VAL A 199 -1.61 11.34 -9.78
CA VAL A 199 -1.03 10.39 -8.82
C VAL A 199 0.00 11.02 -7.90
N ILE A 200 0.07 12.35 -7.83
CA ILE A 200 0.79 13.05 -6.77
C ILE A 200 0.01 12.88 -5.48
N GLY A 201 0.57 12.12 -4.55
CA GLY A 201 0.04 11.89 -3.22
C GLY A 201 1.07 12.20 -2.14
N CYS A 202 0.81 11.77 -0.91
CA CYS A 202 1.66 11.97 0.25
C CYS A 202 2.07 10.64 0.91
N GLY A 203 1.76 9.52 0.26
CA GLY A 203 2.07 8.17 0.70
C GLY A 203 3.51 7.74 0.44
N PRO A 204 3.88 6.51 0.83
CA PRO A 204 5.26 6.04 0.78
C PRO A 204 5.83 5.75 -0.62
N TYR A 205 5.00 5.73 -1.66
CA TYR A 205 5.42 5.40 -3.02
C TYR A 205 4.86 6.36 -4.07
N VAL A 206 5.69 6.65 -5.07
CA VAL A 206 5.35 7.44 -6.26
C VAL A 206 5.12 6.49 -7.44
N LEU A 207 4.03 6.67 -8.18
CA LEU A 207 3.81 5.95 -9.44
C LEU A 207 4.64 6.60 -10.56
N THR A 208 5.61 5.85 -11.06
CA THR A 208 6.56 6.32 -12.10
C THR A 208 6.22 5.81 -13.49
N ASP A 209 5.51 4.68 -13.58
CA ASP A 209 5.06 4.12 -14.85
C ASP A 209 3.80 3.29 -14.65
N TYR A 210 2.90 3.34 -15.64
CA TYR A 210 1.66 2.56 -15.69
C TYR A 210 1.36 2.15 -17.12
N SER A 211 1.19 0.85 -17.34
CA SER A 211 0.69 0.31 -18.60
C SER A 211 -0.64 -0.37 -18.36
N LYS A 212 -1.70 0.24 -18.89
CA LYS A 212 -3.06 -0.34 -18.89
C LYS A 212 -3.11 -1.63 -19.69
N GLU A 213 -2.46 -1.67 -20.85
CA GLU A 213 -2.43 -2.83 -21.75
C GLU A 213 -1.77 -4.05 -21.08
N HIS A 214 -0.64 -3.84 -20.39
CA HIS A 214 0.07 -4.92 -19.71
C HIS A 214 -0.38 -5.12 -18.26
N GLY A 215 -1.23 -4.24 -17.72
CA GLY A 215 -1.68 -4.26 -16.33
C GLY A 215 -0.53 -4.10 -15.33
N THR A 216 0.46 -3.26 -15.64
CA THR A 216 1.66 -3.11 -14.82
C THR A 216 1.76 -1.71 -14.20
N TYR A 217 2.35 -1.67 -13.01
CA TYR A 217 2.56 -0.44 -12.23
C TYR A 217 3.99 -0.44 -11.70
N ARG A 218 4.73 0.64 -11.92
CA ARG A 218 6.08 0.85 -11.38
C ARG A 218 6.03 1.90 -10.29
N LEU A 219 6.24 1.47 -9.06
CA LEU A 219 6.25 2.32 -7.87
C LEU A 219 7.67 2.48 -7.36
N GLU A 220 8.09 3.72 -7.10
CA GLU A 220 9.37 4.04 -6.46
C GLU A 220 9.12 4.58 -5.06
N ALA A 221 10.06 4.34 -4.13
CA ALA A 221 9.94 4.84 -2.77
C ALA A 221 10.03 6.37 -2.74
N PHE A 222 9.11 7.03 -2.04
CA PHE A 222 9.21 8.45 -1.79
C PHE A 222 10.22 8.70 -0.66
N LYS A 223 11.34 9.36 -0.99
CA LYS A 223 12.47 9.54 -0.05
C LYS A 223 12.13 10.43 1.14
N ASP A 224 11.24 11.40 0.92
CA ASP A 224 10.81 12.38 1.91
C ASP A 224 9.51 11.93 2.61
N TYR A 225 9.19 10.64 2.59
CA TYR A 225 8.00 10.12 3.24
C TYR A 225 8.07 10.34 4.76
N TRP A 226 7.03 10.97 5.30
CA TRP A 226 6.93 11.42 6.69
C TRP A 226 6.73 10.27 7.70
N GLY A 227 6.20 9.13 7.24
CA GLY A 227 5.79 8.01 8.10
C GLY A 227 6.94 7.10 8.55
N PRO A 228 6.62 5.92 9.11
CA PRO A 228 7.62 5.01 9.65
C PRO A 228 8.71 4.68 8.63
N SER A 229 9.97 4.93 9.01
CA SER A 229 11.11 4.59 8.18
C SER A 229 11.16 3.08 7.92
N ARG A 230 11.67 2.68 6.75
CA ARG A 230 11.83 1.26 6.40
C ARG A 230 12.85 0.58 7.33
N GLY A 231 12.44 0.16 8.53
CA GLY A 231 13.31 -0.58 9.44
C GLY A 231 13.07 -0.42 10.92
N SER A 232 12.13 0.39 11.38
CA SER A 232 11.73 0.37 12.79
C SER A 232 10.90 -0.89 13.05
N LYS A 233 11.56 -1.90 13.62
CA LYS A 233 10.91 -2.97 14.37
C LYS A 233 10.26 -2.40 15.62
#